data_AF-A0A8T6VV44-F1
#
_entry.id   AF-A0A8T6VV44-F1
#
_cell.length_a   1.000
_cell.length_b   1.000
_cell.length_c   1.000
_cell.angle_alpha   90.00
_cell.angle_beta   90.00
_cell.angle_gamma   90.00
#
_symmetry.space_group_name_H-M   'P 1'
#
loop_
_entity.id
_entity.type
_entity.pdbx_description
1 polymer ?
#
loop_
_entity_poly.entity_id
_entity_poly.type
_entity_poly.pdbx_seq_one_letter_code
_entity_poly.pdbx_strand_id
1 'polypeptide(L)'
;FGRLVKLPAGIDTETFHPSNHDPDVLGGLGVDPSRPVILFVGRLAARKGVFDLLEIFSIVRGEVDGAQLVVVGEGPQFEGLKRRSR
;
A
#
# COMPACT_ATOMS: atom_id res chain seq x y z
N PHE A 1 -22.22 -3.13 -36.49
CA PHE A 1 -21.32 -2.83 -35.35
C PHE A 1 -20.34 -3.98 -35.19
N GLY A 2 -19.04 -3.68 -35.05
CA GLY A 2 -18.01 -4.70 -34.88
C GLY A 2 -18.03 -5.35 -33.49
N ARG A 3 -17.28 -6.44 -33.32
CA ARG A 3 -17.15 -7.14 -32.03
C ARG A 3 -16.34 -6.30 -31.04
N LEU A 4 -16.92 -6.05 -29.87
CA LEU A 4 -16.19 -5.49 -28.71
C LEU A 4 -15.51 -6.62 -27.93
N VAL A 5 -14.27 -6.39 -27.51
CA VAL A 5 -13.50 -7.30 -26.65
C VAL A 5 -12.88 -6.50 -25.50
N LYS A 6 -12.84 -7.09 -24.30
CA LYS A 6 -12.21 -6.48 -23.13
C LYS A 6 -10.70 -6.72 -23.19
N LEU A 7 -9.91 -5.64 -23.10
CA LEU A 7 -8.47 -5.70 -22.95
C LEU A 7 -8.08 -5.10 -21.59
N PRO A 8 -7.81 -5.95 -20.57
CA PRO A 8 -7.33 -5.47 -19.28
C PRO A 8 -5.87 -5.01 -19.37
N ALA A 9 -5.42 -4.23 -18.39
CA ALA A 9 -4.00 -3.95 -18.22
C ALA A 9 -3.25 -5.25 -17.89
N GLY A 10 -2.14 -5.50 -18.57
CA GLY A 10 -1.21 -6.57 -18.21
C GLY A 10 -0.32 -6.19 -17.02
N ILE A 11 0.40 -7.18 -16.50
CA ILE A 11 1.46 -7.01 -15.50
C ILE A 11 2.66 -7.84 -15.94
N ASP A 12 3.86 -7.34 -15.69
CA ASP A 12 5.09 -8.09 -15.92
C ASP A 12 5.26 -9.14 -14.83
N THR A 13 5.02 -10.41 -15.16
CA THR A 13 5.10 -11.51 -14.21
C THR A 13 6.51 -11.91 -13.82
N GLU A 14 7.53 -11.50 -14.59
CA GLU A 14 8.93 -11.69 -14.22
C GLU A 14 9.32 -10.67 -13.14
N THR A 15 8.91 -9.41 -13.30
CA THR A 15 9.15 -8.37 -12.29
C THR A 15 8.32 -8.60 -11.02
N PHE A 16 7.01 -8.85 -11.16
CA PHE A 16 6.08 -9.05 -10.04
C PHE A 16 5.94 -10.54 -9.66
N HIS A 17 7.07 -11.23 -9.54
CA HIS A 17 7.12 -12.62 -9.11
C HIS A 17 7.43 -12.74 -7.61
N PRO A 18 6.80 -13.66 -6.86
CA PRO A 18 7.11 -13.88 -5.44
C PRO A 18 8.59 -14.24 -5.16
N SER A 19 9.31 -14.80 -6.13
CA SER A 19 10.74 -15.11 -5.98
C SER A 19 11.64 -13.88 -5.89
N ASN A 20 11.14 -12.71 -6.32
CA ASN A 20 11.89 -11.45 -6.25
C ASN A 20 11.73 -10.76 -4.90
N HIS A 21 11.19 -11.47 -3.91
CA HIS A 21 11.07 -10.97 -2.54
C HIS A 21 12.46 -10.79 -1.92
N ASP A 22 12.75 -9.55 -1.52
CA ASP A 22 13.94 -9.20 -0.75
C ASP A 22 13.52 -8.88 0.70
N PRO A 23 13.93 -9.71 1.69
CA PRO A 23 13.56 -9.52 3.09
C PRO A 23 14.15 -8.25 3.72
N ASP A 24 15.23 -7.70 3.16
CA ASP A 24 15.94 -6.56 3.74
C ASP A 24 15.32 -5.21 3.33
N VAL A 25 14.48 -5.19 2.29
CA VAL A 25 13.80 -3.97 1.81
C VAL A 25 12.96 -3.31 2.90
N LEU A 26 12.20 -4.10 3.66
CA LEU A 26 11.38 -3.58 4.75
C LEU A 26 12.24 -3.04 5.90
N GLY A 27 13.30 -3.75 6.26
CA GLY A 27 14.25 -3.32 7.29
C GLY A 27 14.92 -1.99 6.94
N GLY A 28 15.31 -1.81 5.67
CA GLY A 28 15.85 -0.55 5.15
C GLY A 28 14.89 0.64 5.22
N LEU A 29 13.57 0.38 5.35
CA LEU A 29 12.51 1.39 5.48
C LEU A 29 12.05 1.57 6.94
N GLY A 30 12.70 0.91 7.91
CA GLY A 30 12.29 0.94 9.33
C GLY A 30 11.02 0.14 9.64
N VAL A 31 10.65 -0.80 8.76
CA VAL A 31 9.53 -1.72 8.94
C VAL A 31 10.07 -3.05 9.47
N ASP A 32 9.42 -3.62 10.48
CA ASP A 32 9.85 -4.87 11.09
C ASP A 32 9.24 -6.04 10.30
N PRO A 33 10.04 -6.81 9.54
CA PRO A 33 9.52 -7.88 8.70
C PRO A 33 8.94 -9.05 9.50
N SER A 34 9.18 -9.12 10.82
CA SER A 34 8.59 -10.14 11.69
C SER A 34 7.16 -9.80 12.14
N ARG A 35 6.68 -8.58 11.87
CA ARG A 35 5.35 -8.10 12.25
C ARG A 35 4.41 -8.09 11.04
N PRO A 36 3.07 -8.12 11.26
CA PRO A 36 2.12 -7.99 10.17
C PRO A 36 2.25 -6.63 9.47
N VAL A 37 2.47 -6.64 8.16
CA VAL A 37 2.59 -5.44 7.34
C VAL A 37 1.41 -5.32 6.38
N ILE A 38 0.73 -4.17 6.43
CA ILE A 38 -0.28 -3.76 5.45
C ILE A 38 0.37 -2.75 4.50
N LEU A 39 0.36 -3.05 3.21
CA LEU A 39 0.95 -2.19 2.18
C LEU A 39 -0.14 -1.53 1.33
N PHE A 40 -0.05 -0.21 1.17
CA PHE A 40 -0.74 0.54 0.12
C PHE A 40 0.28 1.08 -0.87
N VAL A 41 0.08 0.83 -2.16
CA VAL A 41 0.85 1.45 -3.25
C VAL A 41 -0.08 2.13 -4.23
N GLY A 42 0.10 3.43 -4.42
CA GLY A 42 -0.63 4.17 -5.45
C GLY A 42 -0.67 5.68 -5.22
N ARG A 43 -1.36 6.38 -6.12
CA ARG A 43 -1.52 7.83 -6.04
C ARG A 43 -2.31 8.23 -4.78
N LEU A 44 -1.78 9.17 -4.00
CA LEU A 44 -2.44 9.72 -2.81
C LEU A 44 -3.50 10.75 -3.20
N ALA A 45 -4.61 10.26 -3.74
CA ALA A 45 -5.76 11.04 -4.17
C ALA A 45 -7.01 10.63 -3.38
N ALA A 46 -7.98 11.53 -3.23
CA ALA A 46 -9.20 11.29 -2.46
C ALA A 46 -9.95 10.01 -2.90
N ARG A 47 -10.06 9.77 -4.21
CA ARG A 47 -10.68 8.55 -4.78
C ARG A 47 -10.01 7.23 -4.40
N LYS A 48 -8.84 7.27 -3.76
CA LYS A 48 -8.12 6.09 -3.27
C LYS A 48 -8.36 5.82 -1.79
N GLY A 49 -9.18 6.63 -1.10
CA GLY A 49 -9.58 6.39 0.29
C GLY A 49 -8.42 6.44 1.28
N VAL A 50 -7.38 7.23 1.01
CA VAL A 50 -6.13 7.19 1.80
C VAL A 50 -6.29 7.68 3.25
N PHE A 51 -7.32 8.49 3.54
CA PHE A 51 -7.64 8.87 4.92
C PHE A 51 -8.46 7.80 5.63
N ASP A 52 -9.43 7.20 4.93
CA ASP A 52 -10.18 6.05 5.43
C ASP A 52 -9.22 4.91 5.81
N LEU A 53 -8.15 4.71 5.03
CA LEU A 53 -7.09 3.75 5.34
C LEU A 53 -6.43 4.02 6.71
N LEU A 54 -6.17 5.28 7.08
CA LEU A 54 -5.60 5.62 8.39
C LEU A 54 -6.60 5.36 9.53
N GLU A 55 -7.87 5.66 9.29
CA GLU A 55 -8.95 5.43 10.27
C GLU A 55 -9.15 3.93 10.51
N ILE A 56 -9.21 3.13 9.44
CA ILE A 56 -9.32 1.66 9.52
C ILE A 56 -8.08 1.08 10.20
N PHE A 57 -6.88 1.55 9.86
CA PHE A 57 -5.67 1.04 10.48
C PHE A 57 -5.61 1.32 11.98
N SER A 58 -6.21 2.43 12.45
CA SER A 58 -6.36 2.73 13.88
C SER A 58 -7.19 1.68 14.62
N ILE A 59 -8.13 1.03 13.94
CA ILE A 59 -8.90 -0.10 14.48
C ILE A 59 -8.03 -1.36 14.48
N VAL A 60 -7.40 -1.67 13.35
CA VAL A 60 -6.56 -2.88 13.18
C VAL A 60 -5.44 -2.93 14.21
N ARG A 61 -4.74 -1.82 14.45
CA ARG A 61 -3.64 -1.78 15.45
C ARG A 61 -4.12 -2.00 16.89
N GLY A 62 -5.41 -1.85 17.17
CA GLY A 62 -6.01 -2.17 18.47
C GLY A 62 -6.31 -3.66 18.64
N GLU A 63 -6.43 -4.40 17.53
CA GLU A 63 -6.77 -5.83 17.51
C GLU A 63 -5.56 -6.73 17.17
N VAL A 64 -4.63 -6.23 16.37
CA VAL A 64 -3.46 -6.95 15.87
C VAL A 64 -2.19 -6.32 16.43
N ASP A 65 -1.58 -6.99 17.39
CA ASP A 65 -0.36 -6.51 18.04
C ASP A 65 0.78 -6.32 17.03
N GLY A 66 1.40 -5.14 17.09
CA GLY A 66 2.53 -4.78 16.24
C GLY A 66 2.23 -4.63 14.75
N ALA A 67 0.95 -4.58 14.32
CA ALA A 67 0.62 -4.32 12.92
C ALA A 67 1.24 -3.00 12.44
N GLN A 68 1.77 -3.00 11.21
CA GLN A 68 2.42 -1.84 10.58
C GLN A 68 1.73 -1.49 9.27
N LEU A 69 1.53 -0.19 9.02
CA LEU A 69 0.99 0.33 7.77
C LEU A 69 2.09 1.04 6.99
N VAL A 70 2.34 0.58 5.76
CA VAL A 70 3.28 1.19 4.82
C VAL A 70 2.49 1.81 3.67
N VAL A 71 2.64 3.12 3.46
CA VAL A 71 1.96 3.86 2.39
C VAL A 71 3.00 4.40 1.42
N VAL A 72 2.93 3.94 0.17
CA VAL A 72 3.86 4.31 -0.91
C VAL A 72 3.11 5.08 -2.01
N GLY A 73 3.63 6.25 -2.34
CA GLY A 73 3.20 7.04 -3.49
C GLY A 73 3.10 8.52 -3.19
N GLU A 74 2.71 9.27 -4.21
CA GLU A 74 2.60 10.73 -4.16
C GLU A 74 1.20 11.18 -4.54
N GLY A 75 0.84 12.42 -4.19
CA GLY A 75 -0.38 13.03 -4.67
C GLY A 75 -0.90 14.17 -3.80
N PRO A 76 -2.05 14.76 -4.18
CA PRO A 76 -2.61 15.93 -3.49
C PRO A 76 -2.86 15.72 -2.00
N GLN A 77 -3.05 14.47 -1.54
CA GLN A 77 -3.29 14.16 -0.14
C GLN A 77 -2.03 13.88 0.67
N PHE A 78 -0.82 13.88 0.06
CA PHE A 78 0.43 13.52 0.75
C PHE A 78 0.64 14.33 2.04
N GLU A 79 0.58 15.66 1.95
CA GLU A 79 0.77 16.54 3.12
C GLU A 79 -0.32 16.34 4.19
N GLY A 80 -1.56 16.07 3.77
CA GLY A 80 -2.65 15.75 4.69
C GLY A 80 -2.40 14.43 5.41
N LEU A 81 -1.88 13.42 4.70
CA LEU A 81 -1.59 12.10 5.22
C LEU A 81 -0.44 12.17 6.24
N LYS A 82 0.64 12.86 5.87
CA LYS A 82 1.83 13.04 6.73
C LYS A 82 1.52 13.73 8.05
N ARG A 83 0.55 14.65 8.08
CA ARG A 83 0.10 15.30 9.32
C ARG A 83 -0.69 14.36 10.24
N ARG A 84 -1.40 13.37 9.68
CA ARG A 84 -2.27 12.43 10.40
C ARG A 84 -1.59 11.11 10.75
N SER A 85 -0.43 10.84 10.19
CA SER A 85 0.33 9.59 10.36
C SER A 85 1.38 9.64 11.48
N ARG A 86 1.31 10.64 12.37
CA ARG A 86 2.20 10.76 13.53
C ARG A 86 1.59 10.14 14.76
#